data_AF-A0A9W7T377-F1
#
_entry.id   AF-A0A9W7T377-F1
#
_cell.length_a   1.000
_cell.length_b   1.000
_cell.length_c   1.000
_cell.angle_alpha   90.00
_cell.angle_beta   90.00
_cell.angle_gamma   90.00
#
_symmetry.space_group_name_H-M   'P 1'
#
loop_
_entity.id
_entity.type
_entity.pdbx_description
1 polymer ?
#
loop_
_entity_poly.entity_id
_entity_poly.type
_entity_poly.pdbx_seq_one_letter_code
_entity_poly.pdbx_strand_id
1 'polypeptide(L)'
;MNNNLALPQILSLIISKSLACEKLNTRYLNNCYMYVSLQPCMMCIGAIKECNLDMVYYAALNNKSTSIIEPNINYYHKEAEEDILALGGIQDEESITDKVLKVSQSRLIWLMTNLFTAIINFVKVGTNTNQLDELCHNLVLANGAIPAPLNYHGFPKSICTSINHEVCHGIPSKNKTLKNGDIVNIDVSVNLDSWYGDSSRTYVVGKIGPAAKRLVKVAEETMWEGIKQVRPGNYTGDIGLYEYTGHGIGKNFHEDPNILNF
;
A
#
# COMPACT_ATOMS: atom_id res chain seq x y z
N MET A 1 -20.38 8.37 -14.40
CA MET A 1 -19.20 9.17 -14.00
C MET A 1 -18.39 8.30 -13.05
N ASN A 2 -17.31 7.70 -13.52
CA ASN A 2 -16.54 6.72 -12.73
C ASN A 2 -15.32 7.39 -12.11
N ASN A 3 -15.44 7.83 -10.85
CA ASN A 3 -14.31 8.34 -10.07
C ASN A 3 -13.59 7.19 -9.34
N ASN A 4 -13.00 6.27 -10.09
CA ASN A 4 -12.02 5.31 -9.54
C ASN A 4 -10.61 5.92 -9.67
N LEU A 5 -10.24 6.78 -8.72
CA LEU A 5 -8.88 7.32 -8.65
C LEU A 5 -7.91 6.26 -8.13
N ALA A 6 -6.84 6.02 -8.90
CA ALA A 6 -5.79 5.06 -8.57
C ALA A 6 -4.82 5.62 -7.51
N LEU A 7 -5.23 5.61 -6.24
CA LEU A 7 -4.38 6.07 -5.12
C LEU A 7 -3.30 5.10 -4.60
N PRO A 8 -3.45 3.75 -4.60
CA PRO A 8 -2.48 2.87 -3.92
C PRO A 8 -1.04 2.97 -4.43
N GLN A 9 -0.88 3.24 -5.74
CA GLN A 9 0.44 3.30 -6.38
C GLN A 9 1.20 4.60 -6.06
N ILE A 10 0.49 5.71 -5.81
CA ILE A 10 1.11 7.00 -5.46
C ILE A 10 1.85 6.90 -4.11
N LEU A 11 1.25 6.22 -3.13
CA LEU A 11 1.83 6.03 -1.80
C LEU A 11 3.17 5.28 -1.86
N SER A 12 3.28 4.24 -2.70
CA SER A 12 4.52 3.46 -2.88
C SER A 12 5.71 4.31 -3.35
N LEU A 13 5.44 5.28 -4.21
CA LEU A 13 6.43 6.13 -4.84
C LEU A 13 6.90 7.23 -3.87
N ILE A 14 5.98 7.76 -3.06
CA ILE A 14 6.28 8.71 -1.98
C ILE A 14 7.16 8.04 -0.92
N ILE A 15 6.83 6.83 -0.46
CA ILE A 15 7.64 6.08 0.52
C ILE A 15 9.04 5.82 -0.03
N SER A 16 9.13 5.35 -1.28
CA SER A 16 10.42 5.08 -1.96
C SER A 16 11.28 6.34 -2.11
N LYS A 17 10.66 7.49 -2.40
CA LYS A 17 11.31 8.81 -2.47
C LYS A 17 11.81 9.25 -1.10
N SER A 18 10.98 9.18 -0.06
CA SER A 18 11.35 9.58 1.31
C SER A 18 12.55 8.80 1.83
N LEU A 19 12.54 7.46 1.68
CA LEU A 19 13.66 6.60 2.11
C LEU A 19 14.94 6.86 1.31
N ALA A 20 14.84 7.21 0.02
CA ALA A 20 16.00 7.58 -0.79
C ALA A 20 16.56 8.96 -0.41
N CYS A 21 15.69 9.95 -0.14
CA CYS A 21 16.06 11.26 0.39
C CYS A 21 16.77 11.14 1.74
N GLU A 22 16.24 10.33 2.66
CA GLU A 22 16.82 10.05 3.97
C GLU A 22 18.24 9.46 3.86
N LYS A 23 18.42 8.41 3.04
CA LYS A 23 19.74 7.81 2.81
C LYS A 23 20.76 8.75 2.19
N LEU A 24 20.31 9.67 1.35
CA LEU A 24 21.14 10.71 0.73
C LEU A 24 21.29 11.97 1.61
N ASN A 25 20.74 11.97 2.84
CA ASN A 25 20.71 13.09 3.78
C ASN A 25 20.24 14.41 3.15
N THR A 26 19.19 14.33 2.32
CA THR A 26 18.61 15.44 1.57
C THR A 26 17.09 15.46 1.73
N ARG A 27 16.46 16.60 1.45
CA ARG A 27 14.99 16.72 1.37
C ARG A 27 14.45 16.50 -0.05
N TYR A 28 15.33 16.52 -1.05
CA TYR A 28 14.99 16.41 -2.47
C TYR A 28 15.96 15.46 -3.17
N LEU A 29 15.44 14.59 -4.04
CA LEU A 29 16.28 13.84 -4.97
C LEU A 29 16.79 14.82 -6.03
N ASN A 30 18.04 15.23 -5.89
CA ASN A 30 18.75 16.16 -6.77
C ASN A 30 19.89 15.41 -7.46
N ASN A 31 20.11 15.71 -8.74
CA ASN A 31 21.17 15.13 -9.57
C ASN A 31 21.15 13.59 -9.56
N CYS A 32 19.93 13.03 -9.58
CA CYS A 32 19.67 11.60 -9.46
C CYS A 32 19.22 11.01 -10.80
N TYR A 33 19.55 9.73 -11.03
CA TYR A 33 19.04 8.96 -12.16
C TYR A 33 17.83 8.12 -11.75
N MET A 34 16.79 8.13 -12.58
CA MET A 34 15.58 7.32 -12.36
C MET A 34 15.54 6.18 -13.37
N TYR A 35 15.42 4.94 -12.88
CA TYR A 35 15.26 3.74 -13.72
C TYR A 35 13.81 3.26 -13.62
N VAL A 36 13.13 3.10 -14.76
CA VAL A 36 11.75 2.61 -14.84
C VAL A 36 11.61 1.48 -15.87
N SER A 37 10.81 0.46 -15.55
CA SER A 37 10.68 -0.75 -16.39
C SER A 37 9.86 -0.58 -17.67
N LEU A 38 9.24 0.58 -17.87
CA LEU A 38 8.38 0.96 -18.99
C LEU A 38 8.35 2.49 -19.07
N GLN A 39 8.02 3.06 -20.23
CA GLN A 39 7.96 4.51 -20.46
C GLN A 39 7.22 5.28 -19.32
N PRO A 40 7.68 6.49 -18.92
CA PRO A 40 7.09 7.26 -17.83
C PRO A 40 5.60 7.56 -18.05
N CYS A 41 4.76 7.12 -17.11
CA CYS A 41 3.35 7.54 -17.05
C CYS A 41 3.17 8.77 -16.16
N MET A 42 1.96 9.33 -16.13
CA MET A 42 1.54 10.42 -15.23
C MET A 42 2.09 10.34 -13.79
N MET A 43 2.18 9.15 -13.19
CA MET A 43 2.72 8.98 -11.83
C MET A 43 4.25 9.14 -11.77
N CYS A 44 4.97 8.54 -12.73
CA CYS A 44 6.40 8.75 -12.89
C CYS A 44 6.69 10.24 -13.11
N ILE A 45 5.84 10.91 -13.90
CA ILE A 45 5.93 12.35 -14.19
C ILE A 45 5.68 13.22 -12.95
N GLY A 46 4.81 12.78 -12.02
CA GLY A 46 4.68 13.39 -10.70
C GLY A 46 5.99 13.34 -9.90
N ALA A 47 6.58 12.15 -9.74
CA ALA A 47 7.88 12.02 -9.06
C ALA A 47 9.01 12.78 -9.77
N ILE A 48 9.01 12.76 -11.11
CA ILE A 48 9.92 13.52 -11.97
C ILE A 48 9.81 15.03 -11.72
N LYS A 49 8.60 15.59 -11.58
CA LYS A 49 8.41 17.04 -11.32
C LYS A 49 8.77 17.48 -9.92
N GLU A 50 8.67 16.59 -8.95
CA GLU A 50 9.03 16.87 -7.56
C GLU A 50 10.49 16.54 -7.21
N CYS A 51 11.32 16.19 -8.20
CA CYS A 51 12.73 15.82 -8.03
C CYS A 51 13.57 16.50 -9.12
N ASN A 52 14.78 16.97 -8.82
CA ASN A 52 15.72 17.42 -9.84
C ASN A 52 16.47 16.20 -10.39
N LEU A 53 15.87 15.53 -11.38
CA LEU A 53 16.46 14.37 -12.05
C LEU A 53 17.27 14.80 -13.27
N ASP A 54 18.49 14.28 -13.39
CA ASP A 54 19.36 14.55 -14.55
C ASP A 54 18.98 13.69 -15.77
N MET A 55 18.55 12.44 -15.52
CA MET A 55 18.27 11.47 -16.57
C MET A 55 17.28 10.38 -16.12
N VAL A 56 16.43 9.94 -17.06
CA VAL A 56 15.49 8.83 -16.90
C VAL A 56 15.86 7.71 -17.88
N TYR A 57 16.14 6.53 -17.34
CA TYR A 57 16.43 5.31 -18.10
C TYR A 57 15.20 4.41 -18.14
N TYR A 58 14.86 3.90 -19.33
CA TYR A 58 13.74 2.98 -19.50
C TYR A 58 13.96 1.98 -20.64
N ALA A 59 13.40 0.79 -20.47
CA ALA A 59 13.27 -0.21 -21.54
C ALA A 59 11.78 -0.42 -21.80
N ALA A 60 11.37 -0.50 -23.07
CA ALA A 60 9.98 -0.72 -23.45
C ALA A 60 9.88 -1.14 -24.93
N LEU A 61 9.09 -2.18 -25.21
CA LEU A 61 8.64 -2.51 -26.58
C LEU A 61 7.38 -1.69 -26.97
N ASN A 62 6.55 -1.34 -25.98
CA ASN A 62 5.31 -0.58 -26.17
C ASN A 62 5.12 0.48 -25.07
N ASN A 63 4.50 1.60 -25.44
CA ASN A 63 4.23 2.71 -24.52
C ASN A 63 3.07 2.35 -23.56
N LYS A 64 3.10 2.86 -22.32
CA LYS A 64 1.88 2.87 -21.49
C LYS A 64 0.85 3.81 -22.13
N SER A 65 -0.43 3.48 -22.02
CA SER A 65 -1.55 4.27 -22.57
C SER A 65 -1.67 5.71 -22.01
N THR A 66 -0.92 6.04 -20.96
CA THR A 66 -0.87 7.36 -20.30
C THR A 66 0.58 7.89 -20.17
N SER A 67 1.44 7.55 -21.14
CA SER A 67 2.84 7.99 -21.15
C SER A 67 2.98 9.48 -21.49
N ILE A 68 3.87 10.18 -20.78
CA ILE A 68 4.19 11.59 -21.01
C ILE A 68 5.71 11.79 -20.87
N ILE A 69 6.26 12.75 -21.62
CA ILE A 69 7.68 13.12 -21.60
C ILE A 69 7.75 14.61 -21.21
N GLU A 70 8.52 14.95 -20.18
CA GLU A 70 8.78 16.34 -19.79
C GLU A 70 9.99 16.92 -20.55
N PRO A 71 9.91 18.15 -21.10
CA PRO A 71 10.88 18.65 -22.08
C PRO A 71 12.28 18.97 -21.54
N ASN A 72 12.47 19.06 -20.23
CA ASN A 72 13.72 19.50 -19.60
C ASN A 72 14.57 18.35 -19.01
N ILE A 73 14.31 17.10 -19.42
CA ILE A 73 14.93 15.90 -18.85
C ILE A 73 15.50 15.04 -19.97
N ASN A 74 16.65 14.42 -19.69
CA ASN A 74 17.26 13.49 -20.63
C ASN A 74 16.61 12.12 -20.50
N TYR A 75 16.20 11.54 -21.62
CA TYR A 75 15.54 10.23 -21.67
C TYR A 75 16.41 9.25 -22.46
N TYR A 76 16.76 8.12 -21.84
CA TYR A 76 17.51 7.06 -22.48
C TYR A 76 16.65 5.80 -22.60
N HIS A 77 16.43 5.35 -23.83
CA HIS A 77 15.68 4.15 -24.16
C HIS A 77 16.63 3.03 -24.59
N LYS A 78 16.36 1.81 -24.12
CA LYS A 78 17.01 0.58 -24.60
C LYS A 78 15.95 -0.39 -25.11
N GLU A 79 16.10 -0.87 -26.33
CA GLU A 79 15.23 -1.91 -26.89
C GLU A 79 15.44 -3.23 -26.13
N ALA A 80 14.37 -4.02 -26.00
CA ALA A 80 14.38 -5.31 -25.29
C ALA A 80 14.28 -6.45 -26.31
N GLU A 81 15.16 -7.45 -26.19
CA GLU A 81 15.36 -8.47 -27.24
C GLU A 81 14.44 -9.71 -27.10
N GLU A 82 13.71 -9.86 -25.99
CA GLU A 82 12.71 -10.93 -25.77
C GLU A 82 11.45 -10.39 -25.07
N ASP A 83 10.41 -11.23 -24.96
CA ASP A 83 9.18 -10.97 -24.18
C ASP A 83 9.48 -10.99 -22.66
N ILE A 84 10.25 -10.00 -22.24
CA ILE A 84 10.66 -9.81 -20.86
C ILE A 84 9.47 -9.27 -20.06
N LEU A 85 8.80 -10.17 -19.33
CA LEU A 85 7.83 -9.86 -18.29
C LEU A 85 8.52 -9.30 -17.02
N ALA A 86 9.32 -8.23 -17.18
CA ALA A 86 10.14 -7.64 -16.12
C ALA A 86 9.40 -6.63 -15.25
N LEU A 87 9.28 -7.01 -13.98
CA LEU A 87 9.69 -6.13 -12.89
C LEU A 87 11.16 -5.71 -13.16
N GLY A 88 11.42 -4.41 -13.21
CA GLY A 88 12.57 -3.86 -13.95
C GLY A 88 13.98 -4.16 -13.41
N GLY A 89 14.95 -3.92 -14.28
CA GLY A 89 16.36 -3.81 -13.93
C GLY A 89 17.18 -3.12 -15.03
N ILE A 90 18.31 -2.52 -14.65
CA ILE A 90 19.52 -2.38 -15.49
C ILE A 90 20.73 -2.75 -14.63
N GLN A 91 21.74 -3.27 -15.30
CA GLN A 91 23.00 -3.81 -14.78
C GLN A 91 23.87 -2.74 -14.10
N ASP A 92 24.43 -3.06 -12.92
CA ASP A 92 25.86 -2.90 -12.54
C ASP A 92 26.07 -3.10 -11.02
N GLU A 93 27.29 -3.49 -10.66
CA GLU A 93 27.68 -4.11 -9.39
C GLU A 93 27.92 -3.12 -8.24
N GLU A 94 26.88 -2.85 -7.44
CA GLU A 94 26.87 -2.42 -6.02
C GLU A 94 25.47 -1.83 -5.67
N SER A 95 24.86 -1.99 -4.49
CA SER A 95 24.93 -3.10 -3.54
C SER A 95 23.64 -3.92 -3.64
N ILE A 96 23.73 -5.25 -3.49
CA ILE A 96 22.59 -6.15 -3.71
C ILE A 96 21.48 -5.91 -2.68
N THR A 97 21.84 -5.61 -1.43
CA THR A 97 20.90 -5.44 -0.31
C THR A 97 19.89 -4.32 -0.58
N ASP A 98 20.34 -3.13 -0.95
CA ASP A 98 19.45 -1.97 -1.16
C ASP A 98 18.56 -2.09 -2.40
N LYS A 99 19.01 -2.85 -3.40
CA LYS A 99 18.26 -3.15 -4.61
C LYS A 99 17.15 -4.19 -4.32
N VAL A 100 17.46 -5.26 -3.59
CA VAL A 100 16.48 -6.26 -3.13
C VAL A 100 15.41 -5.62 -2.23
N LEU A 101 15.82 -4.76 -1.28
CA LEU A 101 14.92 -4.06 -0.36
C LEU A 101 13.78 -3.32 -1.09
N LYS A 102 14.10 -2.54 -2.14
CA LYS A 102 13.11 -1.77 -2.91
C LYS A 102 12.19 -2.66 -3.75
N VAL A 103 12.71 -3.76 -4.31
CA VAL A 103 11.93 -4.73 -5.09
C VAL A 103 10.91 -5.46 -4.20
N SER A 104 11.33 -5.93 -3.03
CA SER A 104 10.46 -6.60 -2.06
C SER A 104 9.33 -5.69 -1.57
N GLN A 105 9.65 -4.44 -1.20
CA GLN A 105 8.64 -3.44 -0.83
C GLN A 105 7.65 -3.13 -1.97
N SER A 106 8.13 -3.11 -3.22
CA SER A 106 7.26 -2.89 -4.39
C SER A 106 6.30 -4.07 -4.62
N ARG A 107 6.78 -5.31 -4.51
CA ARG A 107 5.95 -6.53 -4.60
C ARG A 107 4.90 -6.59 -3.49
N LEU A 108 5.29 -6.22 -2.27
CA LEU A 108 4.42 -6.14 -1.10
C LEU A 108 3.26 -5.16 -1.32
N ILE A 109 3.54 -3.94 -1.79
CA ILE A 109 2.49 -2.93 -2.03
C ILE A 109 1.58 -3.32 -3.20
N TRP A 110 2.12 -3.97 -4.24
CA TRP A 110 1.31 -4.55 -5.31
C TRP A 110 0.37 -5.65 -4.78
N LEU A 111 0.84 -6.56 -3.93
CA LEU A 111 0.02 -7.62 -3.33
C LEU A 111 -1.12 -7.02 -2.47
N MET A 112 -0.78 -6.08 -1.58
CA MET A 112 -1.75 -5.35 -0.75
C MET A 112 -2.82 -4.66 -1.60
N THR A 113 -2.40 -3.98 -2.68
CA THR A 113 -3.33 -3.33 -3.62
C THR A 113 -4.31 -4.33 -4.23
N ASN A 114 -3.83 -5.48 -4.71
CA ASN A 114 -4.69 -6.51 -5.30
C ASN A 114 -5.64 -7.16 -4.29
N LEU A 115 -5.21 -7.35 -3.04
CA LEU A 115 -6.07 -7.86 -1.96
C LEU A 115 -7.26 -6.92 -1.74
N PHE A 116 -7.04 -5.61 -1.54
CA PHE A 116 -8.14 -4.66 -1.40
C PHE A 116 -9.03 -4.53 -2.65
N THR A 117 -8.45 -4.67 -3.85
CA THR A 117 -9.21 -4.70 -5.11
C THR A 117 -10.10 -5.94 -5.20
N ALA A 118 -9.62 -7.12 -4.79
CA ALA A 118 -10.39 -8.35 -4.77
C ALA A 118 -11.53 -8.29 -3.73
N ILE A 119 -11.23 -7.82 -2.51
CA ILE A 119 -12.18 -7.70 -1.38
C ILE A 119 -13.44 -6.92 -1.78
N ILE A 120 -13.32 -5.82 -2.56
CA ILE A 120 -14.46 -4.99 -2.98
C ILE A 120 -15.61 -5.81 -3.58
N ASN A 121 -15.31 -6.84 -4.38
CA ASN A 121 -16.31 -7.66 -5.07
C ASN A 121 -17.02 -8.70 -4.15
N PHE A 122 -16.47 -8.90 -2.95
CA PHE A 122 -16.97 -9.84 -1.95
C PHE A 122 -17.69 -9.15 -0.79
N VAL A 123 -17.44 -7.87 -0.52
CA VAL A 123 -18.18 -7.12 0.52
C VAL A 123 -19.60 -6.79 0.04
N LYS A 124 -20.52 -7.70 0.30
CA LYS A 124 -21.95 -7.59 -0.03
C LYS A 124 -22.81 -8.35 0.97
N VAL A 125 -24.10 -8.04 0.98
CA VAL A 125 -25.10 -8.71 1.82
C VAL A 125 -25.07 -10.22 1.55
N GLY A 126 -25.01 -11.02 2.62
CA GLY A 126 -24.98 -12.48 2.54
C GLY A 126 -23.58 -13.11 2.49
N THR A 127 -22.52 -12.34 2.24
CA THR A 127 -21.15 -12.84 2.43
C THR A 127 -20.87 -13.01 3.92
N ASN A 128 -20.31 -14.15 4.35
CA ASN A 128 -19.79 -14.31 5.70
C ASN A 128 -18.30 -13.98 5.79
N THR A 129 -17.83 -13.52 6.95
CA THR A 129 -16.45 -13.03 7.09
C THR A 129 -15.39 -14.10 6.87
N ASN A 130 -15.71 -15.38 7.11
CA ASN A 130 -14.82 -16.48 6.77
C ASN A 130 -14.61 -16.63 5.24
N GLN A 131 -15.53 -16.21 4.38
CA GLN A 131 -15.30 -16.16 2.93
C GLN A 131 -14.32 -15.04 2.52
N LEU A 132 -14.29 -13.94 3.28
CA LEU A 132 -13.30 -12.87 3.10
C LEU A 132 -11.90 -13.34 3.54
N ASP A 133 -11.84 -14.07 4.67
CA ASP A 133 -10.61 -14.72 5.15
C ASP A 133 -10.09 -15.77 4.15
N GLU A 134 -10.94 -16.68 3.66
CA GLU A 134 -10.57 -17.68 2.66
C GLU A 134 -10.09 -17.03 1.34
N LEU A 135 -10.73 -15.94 0.89
CA LEU A 135 -10.28 -15.16 -0.28
C LEU A 135 -8.86 -14.60 -0.07
N CYS A 136 -8.64 -13.87 1.03
CA CYS A 136 -7.37 -13.23 1.31
C CYS A 136 -6.27 -14.27 1.56
N HIS A 137 -6.53 -15.31 2.33
CA HIS A 137 -5.61 -16.41 2.59
C HIS A 137 -5.10 -17.05 1.29
N ASN A 138 -6.02 -17.41 0.39
CA ASN A 138 -5.67 -18.03 -0.88
C ASN A 138 -4.87 -17.08 -1.80
N LEU A 139 -5.24 -15.79 -1.86
CA LEU A 139 -4.50 -14.80 -2.63
C LEU A 139 -3.09 -14.53 -2.07
N VAL A 140 -2.93 -14.49 -0.75
CA VAL A 140 -1.64 -14.30 -0.06
C VAL A 140 -0.72 -15.49 -0.36
N LEU A 141 -1.18 -16.72 -0.15
CA LEU A 141 -0.41 -17.92 -0.43
C LEU A 141 -0.05 -18.07 -1.92
N ALA A 142 -1.00 -17.77 -2.83
CA ALA A 142 -0.78 -17.86 -4.28
C ALA A 142 0.30 -16.87 -4.79
N ASN A 143 0.61 -15.82 -4.03
CA ASN A 143 1.66 -14.84 -4.36
C ASN A 143 2.97 -15.07 -3.57
N GLY A 144 3.10 -16.21 -2.88
CA GLY A 144 4.30 -16.56 -2.11
C GLY A 144 4.49 -15.75 -0.82
N ALA A 145 3.41 -15.14 -0.31
CA ALA A 145 3.39 -14.41 0.95
C ALA A 145 2.79 -15.25 2.08
N ILE A 146 3.03 -14.82 3.32
CA ILE A 146 2.48 -15.42 4.54
C ILE A 146 1.41 -14.47 5.12
N PRO A 147 0.23 -14.95 5.52
CA PRO A 147 -0.77 -14.11 6.20
C PRO A 147 -0.27 -13.83 7.63
N ALA A 148 0.17 -12.59 7.89
CA ALA A 148 0.89 -12.26 9.12
C ALA A 148 0.07 -12.39 10.41
N PRO A 149 -1.26 -12.15 10.45
CA PRO A 149 -2.08 -12.43 11.62
C PRO A 149 -2.18 -13.92 11.99
N LEU A 150 -1.94 -14.84 11.05
CA LEU A 150 -2.20 -16.26 11.30
C LEU A 150 -1.22 -16.85 12.31
N ASN A 151 -1.76 -17.36 13.43
CA ASN A 151 -1.04 -17.78 14.63
C ASN A 151 -0.28 -16.67 15.38
N TYR A 152 -0.39 -15.39 14.97
CA TYR A 152 0.23 -14.29 15.70
C TYR A 152 -0.41 -14.14 17.08
N HIS A 153 0.37 -14.39 18.14
CA HIS A 153 -0.12 -14.58 19.52
C HIS A 153 -1.33 -15.53 19.64
N GLY A 154 -1.42 -16.54 18.76
CA GLY A 154 -2.53 -17.50 18.73
C GLY A 154 -3.79 -17.04 17.98
N PHE A 155 -3.75 -15.91 17.27
CA PHE A 155 -4.87 -15.46 16.45
C PHE A 155 -5.17 -16.48 15.31
N PRO A 156 -6.41 -16.97 15.18
CA PRO A 156 -6.68 -18.21 14.42
C PRO A 156 -6.96 -18.01 12.93
N LYS A 157 -6.74 -16.80 12.40
CA LYS A 157 -7.23 -16.35 11.09
C LYS A 157 -6.22 -15.48 10.34
N SER A 158 -6.44 -15.29 9.04
CA SER A 158 -5.47 -14.68 8.13
C SER A 158 -5.60 -13.17 8.01
N ILE A 159 -6.76 -12.64 8.38
CA ILE A 159 -7.15 -11.23 8.37
C ILE A 159 -8.03 -10.94 9.58
N CYS A 160 -8.20 -9.67 9.95
CA CYS A 160 -9.27 -9.27 10.87
C CYS A 160 -10.48 -8.75 10.09
N THR A 161 -11.68 -9.03 10.61
CA THR A 161 -12.95 -8.52 10.09
C THR A 161 -13.81 -8.04 11.26
N SER A 162 -13.89 -6.72 11.45
CA SER A 162 -14.53 -6.09 12.60
C SER A 162 -15.84 -5.42 12.15
N ILE A 163 -16.98 -5.98 12.57
CA ILE A 163 -18.31 -5.52 12.12
C ILE A 163 -18.94 -4.58 13.16
N ASN A 164 -19.38 -3.40 12.70
CA ASN A 164 -20.17 -2.39 13.42
C ASN A 164 -19.57 -1.87 14.74
N HIS A 165 -19.65 -2.66 15.82
CA HIS A 165 -19.23 -2.30 17.18
C HIS A 165 -17.89 -2.93 17.58
N GLU A 166 -17.40 -3.88 16.78
CA GLU A 166 -16.06 -4.43 16.92
C GLU A 166 -15.05 -3.38 16.47
N VAL A 167 -14.20 -2.88 17.38
CA VAL A 167 -13.25 -1.79 17.12
C VAL A 167 -12.10 -2.26 16.22
N CYS A 168 -11.47 -3.38 16.59
CA CYS A 168 -10.35 -4.01 15.88
C CYS A 168 -10.34 -5.51 16.19
N HIS A 169 -9.45 -6.26 15.52
CA HIS A 169 -9.19 -7.70 15.78
C HIS A 169 -10.41 -8.64 15.75
N GLY A 170 -11.49 -8.26 15.07
CA GLY A 170 -12.67 -9.12 14.93
C GLY A 170 -12.33 -10.42 14.18
N ILE A 171 -12.51 -11.58 14.81
CA ILE A 171 -12.15 -12.87 14.22
C ILE A 171 -13.16 -13.25 13.11
N PRO A 172 -12.70 -13.57 11.88
CA PRO A 172 -13.52 -14.13 10.81
C PRO A 172 -14.24 -15.43 11.18
N SER A 173 -15.52 -15.55 10.83
CA SER A 173 -16.35 -16.71 11.19
C SER A 173 -17.47 -16.96 10.18
N LYS A 174 -17.79 -18.24 9.94
CA LYS A 174 -18.93 -18.66 9.10
C LYS A 174 -20.29 -18.19 9.66
N ASN A 175 -20.35 -17.91 10.96
CA ASN A 175 -21.55 -17.43 11.66
C ASN A 175 -21.71 -15.89 11.61
N LYS A 176 -20.68 -15.16 11.16
CA LYS A 176 -20.70 -13.69 11.00
C LYS A 176 -21.00 -13.33 9.54
N THR A 177 -22.29 -13.19 9.21
CA THR A 177 -22.75 -12.83 7.86
C THR A 177 -23.07 -11.34 7.77
N LEU A 178 -22.54 -10.68 6.74
CA LEU A 178 -22.76 -9.26 6.43
C LEU A 178 -24.23 -9.00 6.04
N LYS A 179 -24.83 -7.98 6.63
CA LYS A 179 -26.24 -7.57 6.45
C LYS A 179 -26.33 -6.20 5.80
N ASN A 180 -27.47 -5.89 5.19
CA ASN A 180 -27.71 -4.55 4.67
C ASN A 180 -27.75 -3.54 5.84
N GLY A 181 -26.87 -2.54 5.77
CA GLY A 181 -26.74 -1.52 6.81
C GLY A 181 -25.54 -1.72 7.74
N ASP A 182 -24.75 -2.79 7.56
CA ASP A 182 -23.48 -2.96 8.27
C ASP A 182 -22.38 -2.06 7.70
N ILE A 183 -21.43 -1.70 8.57
CA ILE A 183 -20.07 -1.32 8.19
C ILE A 183 -19.11 -2.41 8.70
N VAL A 184 -18.08 -2.71 7.91
CA VAL A 184 -17.07 -3.72 8.26
C VAL A 184 -15.68 -3.19 7.98
N ASN A 185 -14.84 -3.09 9.00
CA ASN A 185 -13.41 -2.91 8.82
C ASN A 185 -12.80 -4.27 8.45
N ILE A 186 -11.99 -4.28 7.40
CA ILE A 186 -11.21 -5.45 6.96
C ILE A 186 -9.74 -5.04 7.03
N ASP A 187 -8.99 -5.78 7.84
CA ASP A 187 -7.61 -5.52 8.19
C ASP A 187 -6.74 -6.65 7.66
N VAL A 188 -5.73 -6.31 6.86
CA VAL A 188 -4.99 -7.25 6.05
C VAL A 188 -3.51 -6.98 6.23
N SER A 189 -2.82 -7.96 6.83
CA SER A 189 -1.37 -7.89 7.03
C SER A 189 -0.69 -9.11 6.43
N VAL A 190 0.40 -8.90 5.71
CA VAL A 190 1.11 -9.96 4.97
C VAL A 190 2.61 -9.82 5.17
N ASN A 191 3.33 -10.94 5.19
CA ASN A 191 4.79 -10.98 5.11
C ASN A 191 5.20 -11.55 3.75
N LEU A 192 5.89 -10.74 2.94
CA LEU A 192 6.45 -11.13 1.65
C LEU A 192 7.93 -10.75 1.62
N ASP A 193 8.80 -11.66 1.19
CA ASP A 193 10.26 -11.46 1.17
C ASP A 193 10.85 -10.97 2.51
N SER A 194 10.31 -11.46 3.63
CA SER A 194 10.64 -11.02 4.99
C SER A 194 10.34 -9.52 5.24
N TRP A 195 9.34 -8.95 4.57
CA TRP A 195 8.82 -7.61 4.82
C TRP A 195 7.34 -7.68 5.17
N TYR A 196 6.96 -7.09 6.30
CA TYR A 196 5.57 -6.94 6.69
C TYR A 196 4.96 -5.72 6.01
N GLY A 197 3.75 -5.89 5.48
CA GLY A 197 2.89 -4.80 5.03
C GLY A 197 1.53 -4.96 5.66
N ASP A 198 0.98 -3.86 6.15
CA ASP A 198 -0.25 -3.82 6.91
C ASP A 198 -1.11 -2.64 6.48
N SER A 199 -2.42 -2.83 6.47
CA SER A 199 -3.41 -1.81 6.13
C SER A 199 -4.82 -2.33 6.43
N SER A 200 -5.74 -1.43 6.74
CA SER A 200 -7.16 -1.75 6.84
C SER A 200 -8.02 -0.78 6.05
N ARG A 201 -9.26 -1.19 5.77
CA ARG A 201 -10.29 -0.31 5.21
C ARG A 201 -11.66 -0.66 5.76
N THR A 202 -12.43 0.37 6.09
CA THR A 202 -13.85 0.24 6.44
C THR A 202 -14.72 0.29 5.18
N TYR A 203 -15.49 -0.76 4.97
CA TYR A 203 -16.41 -0.93 3.85
C TYR A 203 -17.87 -0.78 4.28
N VAL A 204 -18.71 -0.44 3.32
CA VAL A 204 -20.14 -0.17 3.49
C VAL A 204 -20.97 -1.30 2.85
N VAL A 205 -21.83 -1.96 3.63
CA VAL A 205 -22.65 -3.08 3.14
C VAL A 205 -24.06 -2.61 2.80
N GLY A 206 -24.34 -2.44 1.50
CA GLY A 206 -25.66 -2.00 1.04
C GLY A 206 -25.97 -0.56 1.45
N LYS A 207 -27.16 -0.31 2.02
CA LYS A 207 -27.62 1.04 2.40
C LYS A 207 -27.50 1.27 3.91
N ILE A 208 -26.42 1.95 4.31
CA ILE A 208 -26.18 2.39 5.71
C ILE A 208 -26.91 3.69 6.08
N GLY A 209 -27.19 3.84 7.38
CA GLY A 209 -27.85 5.02 7.97
C GLY A 209 -26.93 6.25 8.11
N PRO A 210 -27.49 7.44 8.40
CA PRO A 210 -26.73 8.70 8.43
C PRO A 210 -25.58 8.73 9.46
N ALA A 211 -25.77 8.09 10.63
CA ALA A 211 -24.74 8.01 11.67
C ALA A 211 -23.51 7.21 11.19
N ALA A 212 -23.71 6.01 10.63
CA ALA A 212 -22.64 5.20 10.06
C ALA A 212 -21.93 5.91 8.89
N LYS A 213 -22.67 6.62 8.02
CA LYS A 213 -22.07 7.44 6.95
C LYS A 213 -21.14 8.52 7.50
N ARG A 214 -21.57 9.21 8.57
CA ARG A 214 -20.76 10.24 9.23
C ARG A 214 -19.52 9.61 9.88
N LEU A 215 -19.67 8.49 10.58
CA LEU A 215 -18.56 7.80 11.24
C LEU A 215 -17.47 7.37 10.24
N VAL A 216 -17.83 6.65 9.19
CA VAL A 216 -16.87 6.19 8.16
C VAL A 216 -16.16 7.37 7.51
N LYS A 217 -16.93 8.42 7.15
CA LYS A 217 -16.38 9.63 6.54
C LYS A 217 -15.39 10.36 7.47
N VAL A 218 -15.77 10.59 8.74
CA VAL A 218 -14.91 11.31 9.69
C VAL A 218 -13.65 10.48 10.00
N ALA A 219 -13.75 9.16 10.13
CA ALA A 219 -12.58 8.30 10.33
C ALA A 219 -11.61 8.38 9.14
N GLU A 220 -12.10 8.40 7.90
CA GLU A 220 -11.28 8.60 6.71
C GLU A 220 -10.64 10.00 6.67
N GLU A 221 -11.41 11.06 6.95
CA GLU A 221 -10.90 12.43 7.01
C GLU A 221 -9.80 12.59 8.08
N THR A 222 -10.01 12.08 9.31
CA THR A 222 -9.01 12.11 10.39
C THR A 222 -7.73 11.35 10.03
N MET A 223 -7.85 10.15 9.43
CA MET A 223 -6.69 9.39 8.95
C MET A 223 -5.87 10.21 7.94
N TRP A 224 -6.52 10.92 7.02
CA TRP A 224 -5.83 11.78 6.06
C TRP A 224 -5.18 13.01 6.71
N GLU A 225 -5.78 13.62 7.73
CA GLU A 225 -5.11 14.71 8.48
C GLU A 225 -3.86 14.21 9.22
N GLY A 226 -3.90 13.02 9.84
CA GLY A 226 -2.72 12.40 10.47
C GLY A 226 -1.60 12.12 9.45
N ILE A 227 -1.94 11.56 8.29
CA ILE A 227 -0.97 11.31 7.19
C ILE A 227 -0.28 12.60 6.72
N LYS A 228 -0.97 13.76 6.69
CA LYS A 228 -0.35 15.04 6.32
C LYS A 228 0.71 15.52 7.31
N GLN A 229 0.73 15.01 8.55
CA GLN A 229 1.76 15.34 9.54
C GLN A 229 3.03 14.51 9.38
N VAL A 230 3.04 13.49 8.51
CA VAL A 230 4.22 12.65 8.26
C VAL A 230 5.22 13.39 7.37
N ARG A 231 6.13 14.14 8.00
CA ARG A 231 7.20 14.92 7.33
C ARG A 231 8.42 15.13 8.24
N PRO A 232 9.63 15.30 7.70
CA PRO A 232 10.83 15.54 8.50
C PRO A 232 10.71 16.78 9.40
N GLY A 233 10.91 16.59 10.71
CA GLY A 233 10.84 17.65 11.73
C GLY A 233 9.53 17.73 12.52
N ASN A 234 8.52 16.92 12.17
CA ASN A 234 7.36 16.65 13.03
C ASN A 234 7.66 15.48 13.99
N TYR A 235 6.84 15.31 15.02
CA TYR A 235 6.87 14.21 15.99
C TYR A 235 5.75 13.20 15.73
N THR A 236 5.87 11.97 16.25
CA THR A 236 4.80 10.97 16.18
C THR A 236 3.53 11.42 16.92
N GLY A 237 3.68 12.24 17.97
CA GLY A 237 2.55 12.88 18.67
C GLY A 237 1.80 13.93 17.86
N ASP A 238 2.34 14.42 16.74
CA ASP A 238 1.59 15.30 15.83
C ASP A 238 0.49 14.52 15.06
N ILE A 239 0.48 13.19 15.15
CA ILE A 239 -0.45 12.31 14.43
C ILE A 239 -1.78 12.09 15.21
N GLY A 240 -1.91 12.42 16.53
CA GLY A 240 -3.24 12.45 17.25
C GLY A 240 -3.32 12.72 18.79
N LEU A 241 -4.55 12.63 19.38
CA LEU A 241 -5.13 12.52 20.79
C LEU A 241 -5.03 11.28 21.79
N TYR A 242 -5.81 10.15 21.64
CA TYR A 242 -6.38 9.18 22.68
C TYR A 242 -5.75 7.79 23.18
N GLU A 243 -6.10 6.54 22.71
CA GLU A 243 -5.75 5.21 23.39
C GLU A 243 -5.28 3.96 22.55
N TYR A 244 -5.56 3.80 21.23
CA TYR A 244 -5.13 2.63 20.43
C TYR A 244 -3.97 2.99 19.50
N THR A 245 -2.87 2.23 19.48
CA THR A 245 -1.66 2.65 18.77
C THR A 245 -1.50 1.96 17.42
N GLY A 246 -1.24 2.74 16.36
CA GLY A 246 -0.45 2.25 15.23
C GLY A 246 1.00 2.02 15.65
N HIS A 247 1.81 1.46 14.75
CA HIS A 247 3.16 1.01 15.06
C HIS A 247 4.10 1.21 13.86
N GLY A 248 5.40 1.13 14.12
CA GLY A 248 6.39 0.89 13.08
C GLY A 248 6.18 -0.50 12.48
N ILE A 249 6.49 -0.62 11.19
CA ILE A 249 6.35 -1.88 10.45
C ILE A 249 7.43 -1.96 9.39
N GLY A 250 7.99 -3.16 9.23
CA GLY A 250 9.10 -3.37 8.33
C GLY A 250 9.61 -4.79 8.38
N LYS A 251 10.63 -5.04 9.21
CA LYS A 251 11.20 -6.38 9.39
C LYS A 251 10.49 -7.19 10.47
N ASN A 252 9.89 -6.53 11.44
CA ASN A 252 8.93 -7.13 12.36
C ASN A 252 7.51 -6.67 12.01
N PHE A 253 6.51 -7.41 12.49
CA PHE A 253 5.10 -7.09 12.27
C PHE A 253 4.70 -5.83 13.05
N HIS A 254 5.12 -5.76 14.31
CA HIS A 254 5.00 -4.59 15.17
C HIS A 254 6.41 -4.21 15.65
N GLU A 255 6.86 -2.99 15.35
CA GLU A 255 8.14 -2.44 15.80
C GLU A 255 8.01 -0.95 16.16
N ASP A 256 9.06 -0.35 16.72
CA ASP A 256 9.07 1.08 17.02
C ASP A 256 9.05 1.93 15.73
N PRO A 257 8.47 3.14 15.76
CA PRO A 257 7.84 3.78 16.92
C PRO A 257 6.35 3.43 17.06
N ASN A 258 5.84 3.39 18.28
CA ASN A 258 4.39 3.45 18.50
C ASN A 258 3.84 4.78 17.97
N ILE A 259 2.93 4.70 16.98
CA ILE A 259 2.19 5.83 16.43
C ILE A 259 0.87 5.89 17.18
N LEU A 260 0.81 6.74 18.20
CA LEU A 260 -0.36 6.84 19.04
C LEU A 260 -1.56 7.33 18.19
N ASN A 261 -2.68 6.59 18.19
CA ASN A 261 -3.80 6.75 17.26
C ASN A 261 -5.15 6.90 18.02
N PHE A 262 -5.85 7.98 17.72
CA PHE A 262 -5.85 8.94 18.81
C PHE A 262 -6.92 10.05 18.65
#